data_AF-A0A069PM54-F1
#
_entry.id   AF-A0A069PM54-F1
#
_cell.length_a   1.000
_cell.length_b   1.000
_cell.length_c   1.000
_cell.angle_alpha   90.00
_cell.angle_beta   90.00
_cell.angle_gamma   90.00
#
_symmetry.space_group_name_H-M   'P 1'
#
loop_
_entity.id
_entity.type
_entity.pdbx_description
1 polymer ?
#
loop_
_entity_poly.entity_id
_entity_poly.type
_entity_poly.pdbx_seq_one_letter_code
_entity_poly.pdbx_strand_id
1 'polypeptide(L)'
;MFIDSRNVEERAVIETTVCIIGAGVAGITLALELERQGIAACVLESGGYKADDETRDLYRGENVGVPYEFADGCRSRFLGGSSNCWGGWCRPLDPWDFEKRDWVKDSGWPFGLDELRPYYARTHKWLRLGENNFDPAYWESAIHREDVKRHPFPSGKVRDTISQFSTPVRFGKVYREQLVKARHVRVFLHANALDIGTDSEAKTVTEIDVGTLSGRRFTVKASLFVLATGGIENARLLLASNRVQAAGLGNGNDLVGRYFMDHPRIMSGRVEFRKAWTHNKLYDIKYHYQNTAVAAHGTYISSQFALTKDVLEREKLLNARAWFYSVFRGENTAGSEALIRCKQALLKKDQPGWNFASDVLTMMTHPVDTACFGLARMLQPRPLITEVKIQTIVEAEPNRDSRVTLSEQKDRLGLNRVKVDWQVTDLVKRTFDRTVELIADELRRGGVADVTLDEPLEGRPWPAQLEGTWHHMGTTRMHDSPKEGVVDRNCKVHGIGNFYIAGSSVFPTVGANFPTITITALTLRLAEHLVRSLKGANVPDAVSEAEDATVPQEEALPFAASALQMPGDLALRMQKD
;
A
#
# COMPACT_ATOMS: atom_id res chain seq x y z
N MET A 1 0.24 -26.02 5.63
CA MET A 1 0.85 -26.33 6.96
C MET A 1 1.70 -25.16 7.48
N PHE A 2 1.64 -24.80 8.78
CA PHE A 2 2.51 -23.78 9.40
C PHE A 2 3.62 -24.43 10.25
N ILE A 3 4.83 -23.89 10.16
CA ILE A 3 6.04 -24.39 10.84
C ILE A 3 6.67 -23.22 11.60
N ASP A 4 7.00 -23.42 12.87
CA ASP A 4 7.77 -22.46 13.66
C ASP A 4 9.26 -22.71 13.44
N SER A 5 9.93 -21.77 12.78
CA SER A 5 11.33 -21.93 12.38
C SER A 5 12.30 -21.99 13.55
N ARG A 6 11.88 -21.57 14.75
CA ARG A 6 12.69 -21.67 15.98
C ARG A 6 12.91 -23.13 16.41
N ASN A 7 12.07 -24.04 15.91
CA ASN A 7 12.10 -25.47 16.19
C ASN A 7 12.64 -26.30 15.01
N VAL A 8 13.01 -25.66 13.89
CA VAL A 8 13.66 -26.36 12.78
C VAL A 8 15.07 -26.78 13.20
N GLU A 9 15.48 -27.98 12.78
CA GLU A 9 16.81 -28.51 13.08
C GLU A 9 17.91 -27.58 12.55
N GLU A 10 18.96 -27.42 13.35
CA GLU A 10 20.09 -26.57 13.02
C GLU A 10 20.76 -27.07 11.73
N ARG A 11 21.01 -26.16 10.78
CA ARG A 11 21.58 -26.45 9.45
C ARG A 11 20.76 -27.43 8.60
N ALA A 12 19.46 -27.59 8.89
CA ALA A 12 18.57 -28.35 8.02
C ALA A 12 18.54 -27.74 6.60
N VAL A 13 18.35 -28.61 5.60
CA VAL A 13 18.11 -28.19 4.22
C VAL A 13 16.68 -28.53 3.86
N ILE A 14 15.88 -27.50 3.59
CA ILE A 14 14.50 -27.64 3.15
C ILE A 14 14.45 -27.57 1.64
N GLU A 15 13.97 -28.63 1.00
CA GLU A 15 13.77 -28.67 -0.45
C GLU A 15 12.30 -28.42 -0.81
N THR A 16 12.08 -27.73 -1.93
CA THR A 16 10.75 -27.40 -2.47
C THR A 16 10.85 -27.08 -3.96
N THR A 17 9.73 -26.99 -4.68
CA THR A 17 9.74 -26.51 -6.08
C THR A 17 9.88 -24.99 -6.14
N VAL A 18 9.09 -24.27 -5.33
CA VAL A 18 9.12 -22.80 -5.27
C VAL A 18 9.39 -22.33 -3.84
N CYS A 19 10.34 -21.41 -3.66
CA CYS A 19 10.57 -20.69 -2.40
C CYS A 19 10.07 -19.25 -2.53
N ILE A 20 9.10 -18.86 -1.70
CA ILE A 20 8.53 -17.52 -1.65
C ILE A 20 9.03 -16.83 -0.37
N ILE A 21 9.72 -15.71 -0.51
CA ILE A 21 10.25 -14.93 0.62
C ILE A 21 9.29 -13.78 0.94
N GLY A 22 8.58 -13.88 2.05
CA GLY A 22 7.59 -12.92 2.55
C GLY A 22 6.15 -13.44 2.44
N ALA A 23 5.37 -13.38 3.53
CA ALA A 23 3.96 -13.77 3.55
C ALA A 23 3.02 -12.56 3.60
N GLY A 24 3.31 -11.54 2.80
CA GLY A 24 2.43 -10.40 2.54
C GLY A 24 1.29 -10.71 1.57
N VAL A 25 0.66 -9.66 1.03
CA VAL A 25 -0.39 -9.79 -0.01
C VAL A 25 0.09 -10.60 -1.21
N ALA A 26 1.26 -10.24 -1.77
CA ALA A 26 1.83 -10.94 -2.91
C ALA A 26 2.21 -12.40 -2.55
N GLY A 27 2.95 -12.60 -1.46
CA GLY A 27 3.39 -13.95 -1.07
C GLY A 27 2.25 -14.93 -0.80
N ILE A 28 1.22 -14.51 -0.06
CA ILE A 28 0.06 -15.36 0.24
C ILE A 28 -0.77 -15.63 -1.03
N THR A 29 -0.98 -14.62 -1.87
CA THR A 29 -1.70 -14.78 -3.14
C THR A 29 -0.99 -15.82 -4.01
N LEU A 30 0.32 -15.66 -4.20
CA LEU A 30 1.12 -16.59 -5.00
C LEU A 30 1.12 -18.01 -4.42
N ALA A 31 1.33 -18.14 -3.11
CA ALA A 31 1.36 -19.45 -2.47
C ALA A 31 0.06 -20.24 -2.69
N LEU A 32 -1.09 -19.59 -2.55
CA LEU A 32 -2.39 -20.24 -2.73
C LEU A 32 -2.74 -20.49 -4.21
N GLU A 33 -2.25 -19.68 -5.15
CA GLU A 33 -2.35 -20.00 -6.58
C GLU A 33 -1.51 -21.23 -6.93
N LEU A 34 -0.31 -21.37 -6.35
CA LEU A 34 0.52 -22.58 -6.52
C LEU A 34 -0.12 -23.81 -5.86
N GLU A 35 -0.75 -23.66 -4.69
CA GLU A 35 -1.50 -24.73 -4.03
C GLU A 35 -2.62 -25.27 -4.93
N ARG A 36 -3.40 -24.38 -5.56
CA ARG A 36 -4.46 -24.75 -6.51
C ARG A 36 -3.93 -25.56 -7.69
N GLN A 37 -2.67 -25.34 -8.04
CA GLN A 37 -1.99 -25.99 -9.15
C GLN A 37 -1.23 -27.26 -8.74
N GLY A 38 -1.25 -27.63 -7.45
CA GLY A 38 -0.53 -28.79 -6.91
C GLY A 38 0.98 -28.62 -6.87
N ILE A 39 1.48 -27.38 -6.89
CA ILE A 39 2.92 -27.08 -6.93
C ILE A 39 3.43 -26.90 -5.50
N ALA A 40 4.46 -27.66 -5.14
CA ALA A 40 5.08 -27.59 -3.81
C ALA A 40 5.75 -26.22 -3.59
N ALA A 41 5.37 -25.52 -2.51
CA ALA A 41 5.95 -24.24 -2.17
C ALA A 41 6.30 -24.12 -0.68
N CYS A 42 7.40 -23.43 -0.41
CA CYS A 42 7.80 -22.96 0.91
C CYS A 42 7.60 -21.44 0.95
N VAL A 43 6.93 -20.93 1.99
CA VAL A 43 6.80 -19.50 2.24
C VAL A 43 7.57 -19.15 3.50
N LEU A 44 8.52 -18.21 3.41
CA LEU A 44 9.32 -17.73 4.54
C LEU A 44 8.76 -16.41 5.04
N GLU A 45 8.27 -16.36 6.27
CA GLU A 45 7.79 -15.15 6.92
C GLU A 45 8.66 -14.81 8.12
N SER A 46 9.21 -13.58 8.10
CA SER A 46 10.11 -13.06 9.13
C SER A 46 9.46 -12.99 10.51
N GLY A 47 8.15 -12.71 10.57
CA GLY A 47 7.40 -12.64 11.82
C GLY A 47 6.52 -13.86 12.13
N GLY A 48 5.75 -13.73 13.21
CA GLY A 48 4.79 -14.73 13.67
C GLY A 48 3.36 -14.46 13.18
N TYR A 49 2.38 -14.85 14.00
CA TYR A 49 0.95 -14.57 13.73
C TYR A 49 0.50 -13.16 14.13
N LYS A 50 1.30 -12.46 14.93
CA LYS A 50 1.01 -11.16 15.53
C LYS A 50 2.25 -10.28 15.42
N ALA A 51 2.05 -8.97 15.58
CA ALA A 51 3.15 -8.02 15.73
C ALA A 51 3.99 -8.37 16.97
N ASP A 52 5.30 -8.18 16.83
CA ASP A 52 6.32 -8.47 17.83
C ASP A 52 7.41 -7.38 17.74
N ASP A 53 7.89 -6.89 18.89
CA ASP A 53 8.77 -5.73 18.95
C ASP A 53 10.18 -6.04 18.41
N GLU A 54 10.73 -7.21 18.74
CA GLU A 54 12.06 -7.63 18.26
C GLU A 54 12.05 -7.81 16.73
N THR A 55 10.97 -8.38 16.20
CA THR A 55 10.76 -8.52 14.76
C THR A 55 10.57 -7.15 14.11
N ARG A 56 9.76 -6.27 14.71
CA ARG A 56 9.49 -4.91 14.20
C ARG A 56 10.75 -4.06 14.13
N ASP A 57 11.65 -4.19 15.10
CA ASP A 57 12.93 -3.48 15.12
C ASP A 57 13.75 -3.72 13.83
N LEU A 58 13.65 -4.90 13.22
CA LEU A 58 14.34 -5.22 11.96
C LEU A 58 13.90 -4.33 10.77
N TYR A 59 12.80 -3.57 10.89
CA TYR A 59 12.38 -2.56 9.91
C TYR A 59 12.86 -1.13 10.21
N ARG A 60 13.57 -0.87 11.32
CA ARG A 60 14.12 0.48 11.54
C ARG A 60 15.20 0.80 10.52
N GLY A 61 15.34 2.08 10.22
CA GLY A 61 16.29 2.59 9.25
C GLY A 61 16.48 4.10 9.35
N GLU A 62 17.32 4.61 8.46
CA GLU A 62 17.69 6.02 8.38
C GLU A 62 16.89 6.73 7.28
N ASN A 63 16.53 7.98 7.54
CA ASN A 63 15.95 8.89 6.55
C ASN A 63 16.96 10.00 6.21
N VAL A 64 17.11 10.32 4.92
CA VAL A 64 17.99 11.40 4.42
C VAL A 64 17.27 12.45 3.58
N GLY A 65 16.30 12.01 2.77
CA GLY A 65 15.59 12.87 1.83
C GLY A 65 14.51 13.72 2.49
N VAL A 66 13.40 13.96 1.78
CA VAL A 66 12.22 14.57 2.40
C VAL A 66 11.77 13.72 3.62
N PRO A 67 11.20 14.34 4.67
CA PRO A 67 10.83 13.63 5.89
C PRO A 67 10.07 12.34 5.60
N TYR A 68 10.66 11.22 6.02
CA TYR A 68 10.11 9.89 5.83
C TYR A 68 10.25 9.09 7.10
N GLU A 69 9.12 8.82 7.77
CA GLU A 69 9.14 8.11 9.03
C GLU A 69 9.00 6.61 8.84
N PHE A 70 9.93 5.84 9.44
CA PHE A 70 9.76 4.40 9.65
C PHE A 70 8.88 4.13 10.88
N ALA A 71 7.76 4.84 10.95
CA ALA A 71 6.84 4.78 12.07
C ALA A 71 6.15 3.40 12.16
N ASP A 72 5.77 3.03 13.37
CA ASP A 72 4.99 1.82 13.60
C ASP A 72 3.63 1.92 12.90
N GLY A 73 3.38 1.01 11.95
CA GLY A 73 2.14 0.95 11.17
C GLY A 73 2.28 1.30 9.69
N CYS A 74 3.44 1.78 9.20
CA CYS A 74 3.69 1.95 7.76
C CYS A 74 4.03 0.63 7.07
N ARG A 75 4.64 -0.30 7.81
CA ARG A 75 4.95 -1.67 7.41
C ARG A 75 4.64 -2.62 8.56
N SER A 76 4.34 -3.87 8.22
CA SER A 76 4.06 -4.93 9.21
C SER A 76 4.89 -6.16 8.86
N ARG A 77 5.68 -6.65 9.83
CA ARG A 77 6.58 -7.80 9.69
C ARG A 77 6.03 -9.00 10.46
N PHE A 78 4.95 -9.57 9.93
CA PHE A 78 4.30 -10.78 10.42
C PHE A 78 3.30 -11.26 9.37
N LEU A 79 2.73 -12.45 9.56
CA LEU A 79 1.82 -13.07 8.61
C LEU A 79 0.73 -12.10 8.10
N GLY A 80 0.68 -11.90 6.78
CA GLY A 80 -0.19 -10.94 6.10
C GLY A 80 0.50 -9.65 5.66
N GLY A 81 1.70 -9.34 6.17
CA GLY A 81 2.46 -8.15 5.83
C GLY A 81 1.66 -6.85 6.04
N SER A 82 1.88 -5.83 5.20
CA SER A 82 1.19 -4.52 5.29
C SER A 82 -0.33 -4.57 5.10
N SER A 83 -0.92 -5.71 4.71
CA SER A 83 -2.37 -5.88 4.80
C SER A 83 -2.89 -5.79 6.24
N ASN A 84 -2.01 -5.86 7.25
CA ASN A 84 -2.35 -5.65 8.67
C ASN A 84 -2.53 -4.18 9.08
N CYS A 85 -2.06 -3.22 8.27
CA CYS A 85 -2.14 -1.79 8.57
C CYS A 85 -2.75 -0.92 7.47
N TRP A 86 -3.07 -1.47 6.28
CA TRP A 86 -3.75 -0.74 5.21
C TRP A 86 -5.22 -0.41 5.50
N GLY A 87 -5.76 0.56 4.73
CA GLY A 87 -7.13 1.08 4.83
C GLY A 87 -8.17 0.49 3.88
N GLY A 88 -7.81 -0.48 3.02
CA GLY A 88 -8.77 -1.22 2.19
C GLY A 88 -9.25 -0.54 0.91
N TRP A 89 -8.74 0.63 0.56
CA TRP A 89 -9.10 1.33 -0.68
C TRP A 89 -8.56 0.61 -1.91
N CYS A 90 -9.42 0.37 -2.89
CA CYS A 90 -9.08 -0.36 -4.10
C CYS A 90 -9.64 0.36 -5.34
N ARG A 91 -8.73 0.67 -6.27
CA ARG A 91 -9.05 1.11 -7.63
C ARG A 91 -7.88 0.72 -8.56
N PRO A 92 -8.13 0.08 -9.72
CA PRO A 92 -7.10 -0.18 -10.72
C PRO A 92 -6.38 1.11 -11.16
N LEU A 93 -5.15 1.01 -11.64
CA LEU A 93 -4.48 2.14 -12.29
C LEU A 93 -5.28 2.65 -13.49
N ASP A 94 -5.21 3.94 -13.79
CA ASP A 94 -5.84 4.49 -14.99
C ASP A 94 -5.05 4.03 -16.24
N PRO A 95 -5.68 3.98 -17.44
CA PRO A 95 -5.01 3.50 -18.65
C PRO A 95 -3.68 4.22 -18.96
N TRP A 96 -3.62 5.53 -18.75
CA TRP A 96 -2.43 6.33 -19.03
C TRP A 96 -1.33 6.21 -17.97
N ASP A 97 -1.60 5.59 -16.81
CA ASP A 97 -0.54 5.26 -15.85
C ASP A 97 0.41 4.18 -16.45
N PHE A 98 -0.07 3.40 -17.43
CA PHE A 98 0.70 2.40 -18.17
C PHE A 98 1.52 2.98 -19.32
N GLU A 99 1.11 4.15 -19.82
CA GLU A 99 1.69 4.76 -21.02
C GLU A 99 3.06 5.40 -20.73
N LYS A 100 3.94 5.40 -21.73
CA LYS A 100 5.12 6.26 -21.72
C LYS A 100 4.65 7.69 -21.99
N ARG A 101 4.87 8.58 -21.03
CA ARG A 101 4.47 9.99 -21.09
C ARG A 101 5.71 10.85 -21.31
N ASP A 102 5.76 11.60 -22.41
CA ASP A 102 6.95 12.37 -22.81
C ASP A 102 7.42 13.42 -21.78
N TRP A 103 6.54 13.86 -20.89
CA TRP A 103 6.87 14.81 -19.82
C TRP A 103 7.18 14.18 -18.47
N VAL A 104 7.03 12.85 -18.36
CA VAL A 104 7.38 12.10 -17.14
C VAL A 104 8.55 11.21 -17.51
N LYS A 105 9.75 11.65 -17.13
CA LYS A 105 10.99 10.94 -17.43
C LYS A 105 10.92 9.51 -16.88
N ASP A 106 11.50 8.57 -17.64
CA ASP A 106 11.57 7.15 -17.31
C ASP A 106 10.20 6.48 -17.07
N SER A 107 9.09 7.09 -17.52
CA SER A 107 7.75 6.49 -17.43
C SER A 107 7.49 5.40 -18.47
N GLY A 108 6.44 4.61 -18.21
CA GLY A 108 5.94 3.58 -19.10
C GLY A 108 6.09 2.18 -18.53
N TRP A 109 5.03 1.39 -18.66
CA TRP A 109 5.05 -0.05 -18.39
C TRP A 109 5.43 -0.80 -19.66
N PRO A 110 6.05 -1.99 -19.56
CA PRO A 110 6.36 -2.83 -20.73
C PRO A 110 5.12 -3.50 -21.34
N PHE A 111 3.92 -3.23 -20.80
CA PHE A 111 2.62 -3.67 -21.29
C PHE A 111 1.54 -2.65 -20.92
N GLY A 112 0.39 -2.72 -21.60
CA GLY A 112 -0.77 -1.85 -21.33
C GLY A 112 -1.78 -2.43 -20.33
N LEU A 113 -2.79 -1.62 -19.97
CA LEU A 113 -3.87 -2.01 -19.06
C LEU A 113 -4.59 -3.30 -19.47
N ASP A 114 -4.75 -3.54 -20.78
CA ASP A 114 -5.47 -4.71 -21.28
C ASP A 114 -4.85 -6.04 -20.84
N GLU A 115 -3.53 -6.08 -20.67
CA GLU A 115 -2.84 -7.28 -20.17
C GLU A 115 -3.13 -7.52 -18.68
N LEU A 116 -3.36 -6.47 -17.88
CA LEU A 116 -3.73 -6.60 -16.46
C LEU A 116 -5.23 -6.70 -16.21
N ARG A 117 -6.08 -6.30 -17.16
CA ARG A 117 -7.54 -6.25 -16.99
C ARG A 117 -8.17 -7.56 -16.50
N PRO A 118 -7.80 -8.75 -17.04
CA PRO A 118 -8.34 -10.03 -16.53
C PRO A 118 -7.94 -10.30 -15.08
N TYR A 119 -6.71 -9.90 -14.71
CA TYR A 119 -6.20 -10.09 -13.35
C TYR A 119 -6.82 -9.10 -12.37
N TYR A 120 -7.06 -7.85 -12.78
CA TYR A 120 -7.84 -6.88 -12.01
C TYR A 120 -9.22 -7.44 -11.66
N ALA A 121 -9.94 -8.03 -12.63
CA ALA A 121 -11.22 -8.67 -12.36
C ALA A 121 -11.10 -9.78 -11.29
N ARG A 122 -10.07 -10.64 -11.38
CA ARG A 122 -9.81 -11.69 -10.38
C ARG A 122 -9.50 -11.14 -8.98
N THR A 123 -8.97 -9.93 -8.86
CA THR A 123 -8.66 -9.34 -7.53
C THR A 123 -9.88 -9.10 -6.66
N HIS A 124 -11.08 -8.95 -7.25
CA HIS A 124 -12.29 -8.68 -6.48
C HIS A 124 -12.58 -9.79 -5.46
N LYS A 125 -12.40 -11.06 -5.85
CA LYS A 125 -12.50 -12.21 -4.94
C LYS A 125 -11.44 -12.17 -3.82
N TRP A 126 -10.22 -11.78 -4.17
CA TRP A 126 -9.10 -11.71 -3.24
C TRP A 126 -9.22 -10.60 -2.20
N LEU A 127 -9.77 -9.46 -2.62
CA LEU A 127 -9.83 -8.24 -1.83
C LEU A 127 -11.23 -8.00 -1.23
N ARG A 128 -12.17 -8.93 -1.44
CA ARG A 128 -13.57 -8.82 -0.98
C ARG A 128 -14.20 -7.51 -1.47
N LEU A 129 -14.01 -7.23 -2.76
CA LEU A 129 -14.60 -6.08 -3.44
C LEU A 129 -15.93 -6.46 -4.06
N GLY A 130 -16.71 -5.44 -4.43
CA GLY A 130 -18.00 -5.60 -5.08
C GLY A 130 -17.90 -5.98 -6.54
N GLU A 131 -18.90 -5.59 -7.31
CA GLU A 131 -18.87 -5.71 -8.76
C GLU A 131 -17.67 -4.96 -9.38
N ASN A 132 -17.12 -5.48 -10.47
CA ASN A 132 -16.01 -4.84 -11.18
C ASN A 132 -16.50 -3.66 -12.03
N ASN A 133 -16.96 -2.61 -11.34
CA ASN A 133 -17.40 -1.36 -11.92
C ASN A 133 -16.87 -0.19 -11.09
N PHE A 134 -16.21 0.76 -11.76
CA PHE A 134 -15.62 1.95 -11.15
C PHE A 134 -16.14 3.25 -11.79
N ASP A 135 -17.25 3.17 -12.54
CA ASP A 135 -17.96 4.30 -13.11
C ASP A 135 -18.80 5.03 -12.03
N PRO A 136 -18.53 6.31 -11.74
CA PRO A 136 -19.33 7.09 -10.80
C PRO A 136 -20.84 7.12 -11.11
N ALA A 137 -21.23 7.16 -12.39
CA ALA A 137 -22.64 7.25 -12.78
C ALA A 137 -23.41 5.97 -12.42
N TYR A 138 -22.77 4.81 -12.58
CA TYR A 138 -23.32 3.53 -12.16
C TYR A 138 -23.64 3.52 -10.67
N TRP A 139 -22.67 3.91 -9.84
CA TRP A 139 -22.83 3.88 -8.38
C TRP A 139 -23.85 4.91 -7.87
N GLU A 140 -23.87 6.12 -8.41
CA GLU A 140 -24.91 7.11 -8.09
C GLU A 140 -26.31 6.54 -8.39
N SER A 141 -26.49 5.95 -9.57
CA SER A 141 -27.76 5.34 -9.97
C SER A 141 -28.13 4.13 -9.12
N ALA A 142 -27.15 3.28 -8.74
CA ALA A 142 -27.39 2.08 -7.95
C ALA A 142 -27.71 2.39 -6.48
N ILE A 143 -27.10 3.44 -5.92
CA ILE A 143 -27.39 3.91 -4.56
C ILE A 143 -28.76 4.58 -4.51
N HIS A 144 -29.12 5.33 -5.56
CA HIS A 144 -30.45 5.91 -5.75
C HIS A 144 -30.97 6.72 -4.54
N ARG A 145 -30.16 7.66 -4.05
CA ARG A 145 -30.53 8.58 -2.95
C ARG A 145 -30.39 10.03 -3.38
N GLU A 146 -31.31 10.87 -2.94
CA GLU A 146 -31.29 12.31 -3.26
C GLU A 146 -30.03 13.03 -2.70
N ASP A 147 -29.55 12.59 -1.54
CA ASP A 147 -28.36 13.12 -0.87
C ASP A 147 -27.04 12.50 -1.37
N VAL A 148 -27.09 11.59 -2.34
CA VAL A 148 -25.91 10.98 -2.98
C VAL A 148 -25.97 11.34 -4.46
N LYS A 149 -25.31 12.44 -4.83
CA LYS A 149 -25.33 12.92 -6.21
C LYS A 149 -23.98 13.42 -6.68
N ARG A 150 -23.69 13.27 -7.96
CA ARG A 150 -22.44 13.74 -8.56
C ARG A 150 -22.39 15.26 -8.57
N HIS A 151 -21.19 15.80 -8.41
CA HIS A 151 -20.98 17.24 -8.59
C HIS A 151 -20.98 17.58 -10.09
N PRO A 152 -21.56 18.72 -10.49
CA PRO A 152 -21.43 19.20 -11.85
C PRO A 152 -19.98 19.63 -12.11
N PHE A 153 -19.41 19.18 -13.23
CA PHE A 153 -18.09 19.61 -13.73
C PHE A 153 -18.26 20.24 -15.13
N PRO A 154 -18.72 21.51 -15.22
CA PRO A 154 -19.16 22.10 -16.48
C PRO A 154 -18.08 22.22 -17.56
N SER A 155 -16.79 22.33 -17.22
CA SER A 155 -15.73 22.46 -18.24
C SER A 155 -15.16 21.13 -18.72
N GLY A 156 -15.46 20.03 -18.02
CA GLY A 156 -14.89 18.71 -18.32
C GLY A 156 -13.39 18.58 -18.01
N LYS A 157 -12.77 19.53 -17.30
CA LYS A 157 -11.36 19.45 -16.88
C LYS A 157 -11.14 18.55 -15.66
N VAL A 158 -12.14 18.45 -14.81
CA VAL A 158 -12.17 17.60 -13.62
C VAL A 158 -13.19 16.50 -13.85
N ARG A 159 -12.86 15.30 -13.39
CA ARG A 159 -13.75 14.15 -13.33
C ARG A 159 -13.81 13.64 -11.90
N ASP A 160 -14.91 13.01 -11.57
CA ASP A 160 -14.98 12.14 -10.41
C ASP A 160 -14.53 10.72 -10.75
N THR A 161 -14.09 10.02 -9.72
CA THR A 161 -13.59 8.65 -9.79
C THR A 161 -14.06 7.90 -8.56
N ILE A 162 -14.38 6.61 -8.72
CA ILE A 162 -14.77 5.75 -7.60
C ILE A 162 -13.61 4.86 -7.18
N SER A 163 -13.38 4.81 -5.87
CA SER A 163 -12.67 3.72 -5.21
C SER A 163 -13.66 2.84 -4.46
N GLN A 164 -13.45 1.53 -4.48
CA GLN A 164 -14.21 0.59 -3.66
C GLN A 164 -13.45 0.30 -2.37
N PHE A 165 -14.19 0.08 -1.28
CA PHE A 165 -13.61 -0.36 -0.03
C PHE A 165 -13.71 -1.86 0.13
N SER A 166 -12.54 -2.49 0.26
CA SER A 166 -12.41 -3.78 0.92
C SER A 166 -12.80 -3.62 2.39
N THR A 167 -13.53 -4.58 2.98
CA THR A 167 -13.51 -4.78 4.43
C THR A 167 -12.08 -5.14 4.82
N PRO A 168 -11.24 -4.18 5.28
CA PRO A 168 -9.82 -4.17 4.94
C PRO A 168 -9.18 -5.55 5.15
N VAL A 169 -9.03 -6.29 4.04
CA VAL A 169 -8.70 -7.72 4.12
C VAL A 169 -7.33 -7.86 4.77
N ARG A 170 -7.31 -8.47 5.95
CA ARG A 170 -6.08 -8.85 6.65
C ARG A 170 -5.68 -10.22 6.12
N PHE A 171 -4.79 -10.29 5.12
CA PHE A 171 -4.53 -11.54 4.37
C PHE A 171 -4.13 -12.69 5.29
N GLY A 172 -3.27 -12.43 6.29
CA GLY A 172 -2.83 -13.43 7.25
C GLY A 172 -3.90 -13.92 8.23
N LYS A 173 -5.05 -13.24 8.31
CA LYS A 173 -6.25 -13.68 9.04
C LYS A 173 -7.21 -14.41 8.08
N VAL A 174 -7.58 -13.74 6.98
CA VAL A 174 -8.62 -14.21 6.04
C VAL A 174 -8.21 -15.50 5.32
N TYR A 175 -6.95 -15.63 4.93
CA TYR A 175 -6.47 -16.79 4.16
C TYR A 175 -5.75 -17.84 5.02
N ARG A 176 -5.71 -17.65 6.34
CA ARG A 176 -4.99 -18.56 7.25
C ARG A 176 -5.50 -19.98 7.15
N GLU A 177 -6.82 -20.16 7.16
CA GLU A 177 -7.43 -21.48 7.14
C GLU A 177 -7.08 -22.25 5.87
N GLN A 178 -7.06 -21.57 4.72
CA GLN A 178 -6.63 -22.15 3.45
C GLN A 178 -5.16 -22.58 3.51
N LEU A 179 -4.28 -21.75 4.09
CA LEU A 179 -2.86 -22.10 4.28
C LEU A 179 -2.65 -23.25 5.28
N VAL A 180 -3.51 -23.38 6.30
CA VAL A 180 -3.51 -24.53 7.21
C VAL A 180 -3.86 -25.81 6.45
N LYS A 181 -4.92 -25.77 5.65
CA LYS A 181 -5.46 -26.91 4.87
C LYS A 181 -4.63 -27.24 3.63
N ALA A 182 -3.74 -26.35 3.19
CA ALA A 182 -2.87 -26.54 2.04
C ALA A 182 -2.01 -27.79 2.18
N ARG A 183 -1.95 -28.60 1.12
CA ARG A 183 -1.24 -29.88 1.05
C ARG A 183 0.16 -29.73 0.47
N HIS A 184 0.35 -28.77 -0.43
CA HIS A 184 1.59 -28.55 -1.16
C HIS A 184 2.36 -27.32 -0.63
N VAL A 185 1.67 -26.42 0.07
CA VAL A 185 2.26 -25.22 0.67
C VAL A 185 2.59 -25.38 2.16
N ARG A 186 3.84 -25.06 2.50
CA ARG A 186 4.33 -24.94 3.89
C ARG A 186 4.73 -23.48 4.16
N VAL A 187 4.28 -22.93 5.28
CA VAL A 187 4.60 -21.57 5.72
C VAL A 187 5.48 -21.63 6.97
N PHE A 188 6.70 -21.12 6.87
CA PHE A 188 7.67 -21.02 7.95
C PHE A 188 7.59 -19.64 8.58
N LEU A 189 7.15 -19.57 9.83
CA LEU A 189 7.10 -18.34 10.62
C LEU A 189 8.43 -18.12 11.34
N HIS A 190 8.71 -16.87 11.70
CA HIS A 190 9.98 -16.45 12.31
C HIS A 190 11.22 -16.76 11.45
N ALA A 191 11.04 -16.90 10.14
CA ALA A 191 12.05 -17.22 9.14
C ALA A 191 12.53 -15.95 8.44
N ASN A 192 13.67 -15.41 8.86
CA ASN A 192 14.30 -14.25 8.22
C ASN A 192 15.23 -14.74 7.11
N ALA A 193 14.99 -14.34 5.87
CA ALA A 193 15.99 -14.50 4.82
C ALA A 193 17.19 -13.59 5.13
N LEU A 194 18.38 -14.17 5.16
CA LEU A 194 19.63 -13.50 5.50
C LEU A 194 20.48 -13.19 4.27
N ASP A 195 20.51 -14.12 3.32
CA ASP A 195 21.29 -14.01 2.09
C ASP A 195 20.61 -14.83 0.99
N ILE A 196 20.80 -14.41 -0.26
CA ILE A 196 20.37 -15.14 -1.46
C ILE A 196 21.61 -15.76 -2.09
N GLY A 197 21.80 -17.05 -1.87
CA GLY A 197 22.93 -17.81 -2.40
C GLY A 197 22.76 -18.10 -3.89
N THR A 198 23.85 -17.97 -4.64
CA THR A 198 23.87 -18.23 -6.09
C THR A 198 25.01 -19.15 -6.49
N ASP A 199 25.00 -19.56 -7.76
CA ASP A 199 26.21 -20.04 -8.43
C ASP A 199 27.30 -18.95 -8.50
N SER A 200 28.51 -19.34 -8.91
CA SER A 200 29.67 -18.45 -8.99
C SER A 200 29.54 -17.33 -10.03
N GLU A 201 28.58 -17.43 -10.95
CA GLU A 201 28.32 -16.42 -11.99
C GLU A 201 27.11 -15.53 -11.64
N ALA A 202 26.44 -15.79 -10.51
CA ALA A 202 25.18 -15.18 -10.12
C ALA A 202 24.06 -15.31 -11.18
N LYS A 203 24.05 -16.41 -11.95
CA LYS A 203 23.03 -16.69 -12.97
C LYS A 203 21.89 -17.54 -12.45
N THR A 204 22.11 -18.28 -11.36
CA THR A 204 21.11 -19.17 -10.77
C THR A 204 21.13 -18.99 -9.26
N VAL A 205 19.97 -18.73 -8.66
CA VAL A 205 19.81 -18.82 -7.20
C VAL A 205 19.78 -20.29 -6.84
N THR A 206 20.63 -20.68 -5.89
CA THR A 206 20.78 -22.06 -5.43
C THR A 206 20.04 -22.28 -4.12
N GLU A 207 20.06 -21.28 -3.25
CA GLU A 207 19.50 -21.39 -1.91
C GLU A 207 19.20 -20.04 -1.24
N ILE A 208 18.39 -20.07 -0.19
CA ILE A 208 18.18 -18.96 0.73
C ILE A 208 18.72 -19.35 2.10
N ASP A 209 19.63 -18.53 2.64
CA ASP A 209 20.06 -18.65 4.03
C ASP A 209 18.98 -18.07 4.94
N VAL A 210 18.52 -18.86 5.90
CA VAL A 210 17.45 -18.47 6.82
C VAL A 210 17.94 -18.43 8.26
N GLY A 211 17.53 -17.40 8.98
CA GLY A 211 17.81 -17.24 10.40
C GLY A 211 16.61 -16.84 11.22
N THR A 212 16.62 -17.26 12.48
CA THR A 212 15.68 -16.78 13.51
C THR A 212 16.40 -15.82 14.47
N LEU A 213 15.62 -15.01 15.18
CA LEU A 213 16.12 -14.16 16.28
C LEU A 213 16.54 -14.97 17.52
N SER A 214 16.13 -16.24 17.61
CA SER A 214 16.61 -17.19 18.62
C SER A 214 17.98 -17.80 18.29
N GLY A 215 18.56 -17.46 17.13
CA GLY A 215 19.88 -17.92 16.71
C GLY A 215 19.90 -19.15 15.81
N ARG A 216 18.75 -19.79 15.54
CA ARG A 216 18.67 -20.94 14.62
C ARG A 216 19.03 -20.54 13.20
N ARG A 217 19.70 -21.43 12.47
CA ARG A 217 20.03 -21.29 11.05
C ARG A 217 19.64 -22.55 10.28
N PHE A 218 19.13 -22.37 9.07
CA PHE A 218 18.83 -23.44 8.12
C PHE A 218 18.79 -22.85 6.71
N THR A 219 18.70 -23.71 5.70
CA THR A 219 18.77 -23.30 4.30
C THR A 219 17.58 -23.84 3.53
N VAL A 220 17.10 -23.09 2.53
CA VAL A 220 16.03 -23.53 1.62
C VAL A 220 16.55 -23.60 0.19
N LYS A 221 16.45 -24.78 -0.42
CA LYS A 221 16.75 -25.01 -1.84
C LYS A 221 15.47 -25.16 -2.64
N ALA A 222 15.43 -24.55 -3.82
CA ALA A 222 14.26 -24.59 -4.68
C ALA A 222 14.64 -24.53 -6.16
N SER A 223 13.72 -24.95 -7.03
CA SER A 223 13.86 -24.77 -8.47
C SER A 223 13.65 -23.30 -8.86
N LEU A 224 12.67 -22.63 -8.25
CA LEU A 224 12.36 -21.21 -8.46
C LEU A 224 12.27 -20.45 -7.13
N PHE A 225 12.67 -19.18 -7.16
CA PHE A 225 12.64 -18.29 -6.00
C PHE A 225 11.85 -17.03 -6.32
N VAL A 226 11.04 -16.57 -5.35
CA VAL A 226 10.24 -15.35 -5.49
C VAL A 226 10.40 -14.45 -4.27
N LEU A 227 10.98 -13.28 -4.47
CA LEU A 227 11.15 -12.27 -3.43
C LEU A 227 9.91 -11.38 -3.32
N ALA A 228 9.19 -11.45 -2.20
CA ALA A 228 7.89 -10.81 -1.96
C ALA A 228 7.83 -10.05 -0.62
N THR A 229 8.92 -9.37 -0.24
CA THR A 229 9.08 -8.64 1.03
C THR A 229 8.68 -7.16 0.94
N GLY A 230 8.21 -6.71 -0.23
CA GLY A 230 7.57 -5.41 -0.44
C GLY A 230 8.51 -4.31 -0.96
N GLY A 231 7.97 -3.08 -1.05
CA GLY A 231 8.62 -1.97 -1.75
C GLY A 231 9.99 -1.53 -1.25
N ILE A 232 10.40 -1.88 -0.03
CA ILE A 232 11.70 -1.50 0.54
C ILE A 232 12.61 -2.73 0.72
N GLU A 233 12.07 -3.79 1.32
CA GLU A 233 12.89 -4.94 1.71
C GLU A 233 13.31 -5.81 0.52
N ASN A 234 12.58 -5.77 -0.60
CA ASN A 234 13.01 -6.42 -1.83
C ASN A 234 14.39 -5.86 -2.23
N ALA A 235 14.50 -4.53 -2.32
CA ALA A 235 15.78 -3.87 -2.65
C ALA A 235 16.84 -4.07 -1.56
N ARG A 236 16.47 -3.93 -0.28
CA ARG A 236 17.43 -4.14 0.82
C ARG A 236 18.05 -5.53 0.79
N LEU A 237 17.27 -6.59 0.62
CA LEU A 237 17.78 -7.95 0.62
C LEU A 237 18.68 -8.24 -0.60
N LEU A 238 18.32 -7.71 -1.77
CA LEU A 238 19.17 -7.78 -2.97
C LEU A 238 20.51 -7.07 -2.76
N LEU A 239 20.49 -5.84 -2.23
CA LEU A 239 21.71 -5.07 -1.95
C LEU A 239 22.58 -5.76 -0.88
N ALA A 240 21.97 -6.36 0.13
CA ALA A 240 22.68 -7.07 1.19
C ALA A 240 23.24 -8.43 0.73
N SER A 241 22.63 -9.05 -0.28
CA SER A 241 23.10 -10.31 -0.87
C SER A 241 24.22 -10.03 -1.87
N ASN A 242 25.44 -9.82 -1.37
CA ASN A 242 26.56 -9.30 -2.16
C ASN A 242 27.80 -10.21 -2.19
N ARG A 243 27.64 -11.50 -1.83
CA ARG A 243 28.74 -12.48 -1.78
C ARG A 243 29.42 -12.68 -3.14
N VAL A 244 28.64 -12.74 -4.22
CA VAL A 244 29.14 -12.95 -5.60
C VAL A 244 29.18 -11.63 -6.37
N GLN A 245 28.12 -10.83 -6.27
CA GLN A 245 28.05 -9.50 -6.89
C GLN A 245 28.23 -8.42 -5.82
N ALA A 246 29.41 -7.79 -5.76
CA ALA A 246 29.78 -6.85 -4.70
C ALA A 246 28.82 -5.64 -4.56
N ALA A 247 28.17 -5.23 -5.65
CA ALA A 247 27.17 -4.15 -5.67
C ALA A 247 25.76 -4.58 -5.21
N GLY A 248 25.59 -5.86 -4.86
CA GLY A 248 24.30 -6.50 -4.58
C GLY A 248 23.78 -7.33 -5.75
N LEU A 249 23.02 -8.38 -5.43
CA LEU A 249 22.47 -9.32 -6.40
C LEU A 249 21.51 -8.62 -7.37
N GLY A 250 21.72 -8.83 -8.67
CA GLY A 250 20.92 -8.21 -9.74
C GLY A 250 21.19 -6.71 -9.93
N ASN A 251 22.18 -6.14 -9.23
CA ASN A 251 22.46 -4.69 -9.24
C ASN A 251 23.58 -4.26 -10.22
N GLY A 252 23.83 -5.04 -11.27
CA GLY A 252 24.92 -4.77 -12.23
C GLY A 252 24.77 -3.45 -13.02
N ASN A 253 23.55 -2.92 -13.15
CA ASN A 253 23.27 -1.62 -13.77
C ASN A 253 22.97 -0.50 -12.74
N ASP A 254 23.22 -0.76 -11.46
CA ASP A 254 22.95 0.18 -10.35
C ASP A 254 21.50 0.70 -10.40
N LEU A 255 20.55 -0.23 -10.38
CA LEU A 255 19.10 0.06 -10.42
C LEU A 255 18.36 -0.45 -9.17
N VAL A 256 18.92 -1.42 -8.45
CA VAL A 256 18.32 -1.91 -7.21
C VAL A 256 18.31 -0.81 -6.18
N GLY A 257 17.13 -0.55 -5.62
CA GLY A 257 16.86 0.51 -4.67
C GLY A 257 16.52 1.86 -5.30
N ARG A 258 16.84 2.11 -6.57
CA ARG A 258 16.53 3.38 -7.24
C ARG A 258 15.04 3.50 -7.59
N TYR A 259 14.61 4.71 -7.93
CA TYR A 259 13.21 4.99 -8.26
C TYR A 259 12.27 4.68 -7.09
N PHE A 260 12.72 4.89 -5.85
CA PHE A 260 11.84 4.80 -4.70
C PHE A 260 10.73 5.83 -4.82
N MET A 261 9.49 5.35 -4.85
CA MET A 261 8.29 6.17 -4.96
C MET A 261 7.37 5.86 -3.79
N ASP A 262 6.78 6.92 -3.24
CA ASP A 262 5.59 6.91 -2.38
C ASP A 262 4.76 8.13 -2.79
N HIS A 263 3.45 8.08 -2.58
CA HIS A 263 2.63 9.22 -2.93
C HIS A 263 2.77 10.34 -1.89
N PRO A 264 3.21 11.54 -2.28
CA PRO A 264 3.12 12.71 -1.43
C PRO A 264 1.66 13.09 -1.20
N ARG A 265 1.35 13.49 0.03
CA ARG A 265 0.02 13.92 0.47
C ARG A 265 0.10 15.29 1.12
N ILE A 266 -0.79 16.19 0.73
CA ILE A 266 -0.93 17.53 1.32
C ILE A 266 -2.43 17.85 1.48
N MET A 267 -2.75 18.58 2.54
CA MET A 267 -4.04 19.26 2.68
C MET A 267 -3.91 20.71 2.25
N SER A 268 -4.77 21.15 1.34
CA SER A 268 -4.69 22.47 0.73
C SER A 268 -6.06 23.12 0.60
N GLY A 269 -6.06 24.44 0.70
CA GLY A 269 -7.19 25.32 0.51
C GLY A 269 -8.30 25.15 1.54
N ARG A 270 -9.22 26.10 1.57
CA ARG A 270 -10.40 26.10 2.43
C ARG A 270 -11.66 26.11 1.58
N VAL A 271 -12.56 25.17 1.82
CA VAL A 271 -13.77 24.93 1.04
C VAL A 271 -15.00 25.45 1.80
N GLU A 272 -15.78 26.30 1.13
CA GLU A 272 -17.04 26.83 1.63
C GLU A 272 -18.19 26.41 0.71
N PHE A 273 -18.92 25.37 1.11
CA PHE A 273 -20.00 24.80 0.30
C PHE A 273 -21.22 25.72 0.22
N ARG A 274 -21.84 25.76 -0.96
CA ARG A 274 -23.19 26.28 -1.12
C ARG A 274 -24.18 25.38 -0.38
N LYS A 275 -25.26 25.98 0.15
CA LYS A 275 -26.27 25.29 0.99
C LYS A 275 -26.77 23.98 0.37
N ALA A 276 -27.03 23.95 -0.93
CA ALA A 276 -27.53 22.78 -1.66
C ALA A 276 -26.57 21.57 -1.70
N TRP A 277 -25.28 21.79 -1.42
CA TRP A 277 -24.22 20.78 -1.54
C TRP A 277 -23.58 20.41 -0.20
N THR A 278 -23.86 21.18 0.86
CA THR A 278 -23.35 20.92 2.22
C THR A 278 -23.61 19.50 2.71
N HIS A 279 -24.66 18.82 2.23
CA HIS A 279 -25.07 17.48 2.70
C HIS A 279 -24.83 16.37 1.67
N ASN A 280 -24.09 16.63 0.60
CA ASN A 280 -23.83 15.60 -0.41
C ASN A 280 -22.94 14.48 0.14
N LYS A 281 -23.50 13.28 0.23
CA LYS A 281 -22.88 12.09 0.81
C LYS A 281 -21.85 11.44 -0.10
N LEU A 282 -21.97 11.59 -1.41
CA LEU A 282 -21.06 10.94 -2.37
C LEU A 282 -19.60 11.39 -2.20
N TYR A 283 -19.41 12.65 -1.79
CA TYR A 283 -18.11 13.26 -1.49
C TYR A 283 -18.03 13.67 0.00
N ASP A 284 -18.75 12.98 0.90
CA ASP A 284 -18.96 13.44 2.29
C ASP A 284 -17.64 13.76 3.00
N ILE A 285 -17.58 15.01 3.45
CA ILE A 285 -16.49 15.66 4.18
C ILE A 285 -16.18 14.99 5.53
N LYS A 286 -17.13 14.24 6.12
CA LYS A 286 -17.02 13.65 7.46
C LYS A 286 -16.31 12.31 7.50
N TYR A 287 -16.49 11.51 6.46
CA TYR A 287 -16.26 10.08 6.51
C TYR A 287 -15.28 9.68 5.41
N HIS A 288 -14.00 9.68 5.75
CA HIS A 288 -12.96 9.07 4.92
C HIS A 288 -13.09 7.54 4.82
N TYR A 289 -14.11 6.91 5.43
CA TYR A 289 -14.20 5.46 5.57
C TYR A 289 -15.64 4.97 5.54
N GLN A 290 -15.89 3.92 4.73
CA GLN A 290 -17.08 3.03 4.72
C GLN A 290 -18.40 3.69 5.16
N ASN A 291 -18.78 4.78 4.49
CA ASN A 291 -20.05 5.44 4.73
C ASN A 291 -21.20 4.54 4.25
N THR A 292 -22.04 4.04 5.16
CA THR A 292 -23.21 3.20 4.82
C THR A 292 -24.21 3.91 3.91
N ALA A 293 -24.23 5.24 3.89
CA ALA A 293 -25.06 6.00 2.95
C ALA A 293 -24.54 5.92 1.50
N VAL A 294 -23.27 5.54 1.29
CA VAL A 294 -22.63 5.44 -0.03
C VAL A 294 -22.20 4.00 -0.28
N ALA A 295 -23.20 3.12 -0.25
CA ALA A 295 -23.04 1.70 -0.53
C ALA A 295 -24.19 1.20 -1.42
N ALA A 296 -23.87 0.34 -2.38
CA ALA A 296 -24.83 -0.41 -3.18
C ALA A 296 -24.34 -1.86 -3.33
N HIS A 297 -25.26 -2.82 -3.45
CA HIS A 297 -24.92 -4.24 -3.58
C HIS A 297 -23.94 -4.74 -2.50
N GLY A 298 -24.08 -4.26 -1.26
CA GLY A 298 -23.19 -4.60 -0.14
C GLY A 298 -21.77 -4.03 -0.23
N THR A 299 -21.49 -3.17 -1.21
CA THR A 299 -20.17 -2.60 -1.47
C THR A 299 -20.15 -1.11 -1.14
N TYR A 300 -19.21 -0.73 -0.29
CA TYR A 300 -18.96 0.66 0.07
C TYR A 300 -18.03 1.31 -0.95
N ILE A 301 -18.30 2.55 -1.30
CA ILE A 301 -17.47 3.32 -2.22
C ILE A 301 -17.07 4.68 -1.64
N SER A 302 -16.09 5.30 -2.26
CA SER A 302 -15.76 6.72 -2.06
C SER A 302 -15.47 7.37 -3.39
N SER A 303 -16.02 8.58 -3.57
CA SER A 303 -15.77 9.42 -4.72
C SER A 303 -14.58 10.35 -4.47
N GLN A 304 -13.73 10.49 -5.49
CA GLN A 304 -12.54 11.32 -5.49
C GLN A 304 -12.52 12.16 -6.77
N PHE A 305 -11.93 13.35 -6.71
CA PHE A 305 -11.66 14.19 -7.85
C PHE A 305 -10.34 13.80 -8.51
N ALA A 306 -10.30 13.86 -9.83
CA ALA A 306 -9.10 13.74 -10.63
C ALA A 306 -9.19 14.67 -11.85
N LEU A 307 -8.05 15.04 -12.43
CA LEU A 307 -8.04 15.73 -13.71
C LEU A 307 -8.31 14.72 -14.86
N THR A 308 -8.80 15.24 -15.98
CA THR A 308 -8.96 14.44 -17.21
C THR A 308 -7.63 14.25 -17.94
N LYS A 309 -7.51 13.17 -18.73
CA LYS A 309 -6.29 12.85 -19.49
C LYS A 309 -5.82 14.03 -20.35
N ASP A 310 -6.74 14.68 -21.05
CA ASP A 310 -6.47 15.85 -21.90
C ASP A 310 -5.81 17.00 -21.13
N VAL A 311 -6.21 17.22 -19.87
CA VAL A 311 -5.59 18.25 -19.02
C VAL A 311 -4.18 17.83 -18.61
N LEU A 312 -4.00 16.58 -18.18
CA LEU A 312 -2.68 16.05 -17.82
C LEU A 312 -1.69 16.18 -18.98
N GLU A 313 -2.12 15.84 -20.20
CA GLU A 313 -1.30 15.91 -21.41
C GLU A 313 -1.03 17.34 -21.89
N ARG A 314 -2.01 18.23 -21.83
CA ARG A 314 -1.86 19.62 -22.27
C ARG A 314 -0.98 20.41 -21.31
N GLU A 315 -1.22 20.25 -20.01
CA GLU A 315 -0.51 21.00 -18.98
C GLU A 315 0.76 20.30 -18.49
N LYS A 316 1.03 19.08 -18.97
CA LYS A 316 2.19 18.26 -18.58
C LYS A 316 2.23 18.03 -17.07
N LEU A 317 1.13 17.49 -16.54
CA LEU A 317 0.95 17.22 -15.10
C LEU A 317 1.01 15.72 -14.81
N LEU A 318 1.29 15.38 -13.55
CA LEU A 318 1.21 14.01 -13.05
C LEU A 318 -0.24 13.64 -12.68
N ASN A 319 -0.52 12.35 -12.49
CA ASN A 319 -1.86 11.94 -12.04
C ASN A 319 -2.07 12.34 -10.56
N ALA A 320 -3.31 12.60 -10.16
CA ALA A 320 -3.63 13.00 -8.78
C ALA A 320 -5.03 12.53 -8.36
N ARG A 321 -5.22 12.39 -7.04
CA ARG A 321 -6.52 12.16 -6.40
C ARG A 321 -6.73 13.18 -5.31
N ALA A 322 -7.89 13.81 -5.31
CA ALA A 322 -8.26 14.77 -4.29
C ALA A 322 -9.64 14.43 -3.71
N TRP A 323 -9.84 14.74 -2.44
CA TRP A 323 -11.14 14.61 -1.78
C TRP A 323 -11.23 15.64 -0.65
N PHE A 324 -12.44 15.84 -0.14
CA PHE A 324 -12.64 16.75 0.97
C PHE A 324 -12.24 16.13 2.30
N TYR A 325 -11.61 16.91 3.16
CA TYR A 325 -11.20 16.52 4.51
C TYR A 325 -11.75 17.52 5.52
N SER A 326 -12.52 17.06 6.50
CA SER A 326 -12.97 17.91 7.61
C SER A 326 -11.89 18.03 8.67
N VAL A 327 -11.55 19.27 9.03
CA VAL A 327 -10.73 19.54 10.20
C VAL A 327 -11.66 19.77 11.39
N PHE A 328 -11.41 19.05 12.47
CA PHE A 328 -12.22 19.13 13.68
C PHE A 328 -11.56 20.01 14.74
N ARG A 329 -12.38 20.63 15.59
CA ARG A 329 -11.91 21.40 16.74
C ARG A 329 -10.97 20.57 17.60
N GLY A 330 -9.79 21.11 17.84
CA GLY A 330 -8.74 20.46 18.61
C GLY A 330 -7.73 19.68 17.76
N GLU A 331 -7.99 19.43 16.47
CA GLU A 331 -7.01 18.80 15.56
C GLU A 331 -5.79 19.71 15.35
N ASN A 332 -4.59 19.13 15.29
CA ASN A 332 -3.30 19.84 15.22
C ASN A 332 -3.04 20.81 16.39
N THR A 333 -3.61 20.52 17.57
CA THR A 333 -3.30 21.23 18.82
C THR A 333 -2.39 20.39 19.72
N ALA A 334 -1.65 21.05 20.61
CA ALA A 334 -0.81 20.37 21.59
C ALA A 334 -1.57 19.33 22.43
N GLY A 335 -2.85 19.59 22.77
CA GLY A 335 -3.71 18.64 23.48
C GLY A 335 -4.02 17.38 22.65
N SER A 336 -4.36 17.54 21.37
CA SER A 336 -4.59 16.40 20.47
C SER A 336 -3.35 15.56 20.21
N GLU A 337 -2.19 16.20 20.04
CA GLU A 337 -0.93 15.50 19.84
C GLU A 337 -0.53 14.72 21.10
N ALA A 338 -0.71 15.30 22.29
CA ALA A 338 -0.50 14.61 23.55
C ALA A 338 -1.43 13.41 23.72
N LEU A 339 -2.71 13.54 23.33
CA LEU A 339 -3.65 12.41 23.33
C LEU A 339 -3.24 11.31 22.34
N ILE A 340 -2.76 11.69 21.15
CA ILE A 340 -2.24 10.75 20.15
C ILE A 340 -1.05 9.99 20.71
N ARG A 341 -0.05 10.68 21.29
CA ARG A 341 1.14 10.05 21.90
C ARG A 341 0.77 9.12 23.06
N CYS A 342 -0.13 9.54 23.94
CA CYS A 342 -0.70 8.66 24.98
C CYS A 342 -1.33 7.39 24.39
N LYS A 343 -2.15 7.54 23.33
CA LYS A 343 -2.76 6.39 22.64
C LYS A 343 -1.71 5.49 21.98
N GLN A 344 -0.70 6.07 21.34
CA GLN A 344 0.40 5.32 20.73
C GLN A 344 1.17 4.50 21.78
N ALA A 345 1.34 5.03 22.99
CA ALA A 345 1.99 4.33 24.10
C ALA A 345 1.15 3.15 24.60
N LEU A 346 -0.17 3.32 24.73
CA LEU A 346 -1.10 2.21 25.02
C LEU A 346 -1.03 1.10 23.98
N LEU A 347 -0.79 1.46 22.71
CA LEU A 347 -0.61 0.53 21.61
C LEU A 347 0.82 -0.04 21.52
N LYS A 348 1.68 0.22 22.52
CA LYS A 348 3.09 -0.21 22.57
C LYS A 348 3.86 0.17 21.30
N LYS A 349 3.56 1.35 20.77
CA LYS A 349 4.35 1.95 19.71
C LYS A 349 5.58 2.60 20.32
N ASP A 350 6.68 2.49 19.60
CA ASP A 350 7.96 3.07 20.00
C ASP A 350 7.89 4.61 19.94
N GLN A 351 8.31 5.27 21.02
CA GLN A 351 8.30 6.73 21.16
C GLN A 351 9.55 7.19 21.93
N PRO A 352 10.69 7.34 21.25
CA PRO A 352 11.94 7.78 21.87
C PRO A 352 11.78 9.13 22.59
N GLY A 353 12.18 9.19 23.87
CA GLY A 353 12.11 10.42 24.66
C GLY A 353 10.71 10.80 25.17
N TRP A 354 9.71 9.94 25.01
CA TRP A 354 8.35 10.21 25.46
C TRP A 354 8.20 10.19 26.99
N ASN A 355 7.39 11.11 27.52
CA ASN A 355 7.08 11.24 28.94
C ASN A 355 5.56 11.37 29.15
N PHE A 356 4.97 10.35 29.78
CA PHE A 356 3.54 10.30 30.05
C PHE A 356 3.04 11.47 30.92
N ALA A 357 3.77 11.86 31.97
CA ALA A 357 3.35 12.93 32.88
C ALA A 357 3.29 14.29 32.16
N SER A 358 4.22 14.53 31.23
CA SER A 358 4.21 15.73 30.39
C SER A 358 2.95 15.80 29.53
N ASP A 359 2.60 14.72 28.84
CA ASP A 359 1.42 14.70 27.97
C ASP A 359 0.10 14.77 28.76
N VAL A 360 0.03 14.16 29.94
CA VAL A 360 -1.12 14.34 30.84
C VAL A 360 -1.27 15.81 31.25
N LEU A 361 -0.17 16.47 31.61
CA LEU A 361 -0.19 17.90 31.93
C LEU A 361 -0.64 18.73 30.71
N THR A 362 -0.11 18.46 29.51
CA THR A 362 -0.51 19.14 28.27
C THR A 362 -1.99 18.96 27.95
N MET A 363 -2.54 17.76 28.15
CA MET A 363 -3.98 17.52 27.99
C MET A 363 -4.81 18.30 29.03
N MET A 364 -4.33 18.41 30.28
CA MET A 364 -4.98 19.18 31.33
C MET A 364 -4.92 20.70 31.08
N THR A 365 -3.87 21.22 30.41
CA THR A 365 -3.79 22.63 30.02
C THR A 365 -4.62 22.95 28.76
N HIS A 366 -4.97 21.93 27.97
CA HIS A 366 -5.82 22.05 26.77
C HIS A 366 -7.07 21.14 26.84
N PRO A 367 -7.93 21.29 27.87
CA PRO A 367 -8.99 20.32 28.15
C PRO A 367 -10.08 20.32 27.07
N VAL A 368 -10.44 21.50 26.54
CA VAL A 368 -11.46 21.62 25.50
C VAL A 368 -10.97 21.02 24.19
N ASP A 369 -9.75 21.34 23.76
CA ASP A 369 -9.20 20.82 22.50
C ASP A 369 -9.00 19.31 22.57
N THR A 370 -8.50 18.80 23.69
CA THR A 370 -8.34 17.36 23.93
C THR A 370 -9.69 16.64 23.90
N ALA A 371 -10.70 17.16 24.62
CA ALA A 371 -12.02 16.55 24.68
C ALA A 371 -12.74 16.62 23.33
N CYS A 372 -12.71 17.76 22.65
CA CYS A 372 -13.30 17.93 21.32
C CYS A 372 -12.61 17.01 20.29
N PHE A 373 -11.28 16.91 20.31
CA PHE A 373 -10.55 16.02 19.42
C PHE A 373 -10.86 14.54 19.70
N GLY A 374 -10.88 14.13 20.97
CA GLY A 374 -11.28 12.77 21.38
C GLY A 374 -12.71 12.43 20.91
N LEU A 375 -13.66 13.34 21.15
CA LEU A 375 -15.06 13.21 20.71
C LEU A 375 -15.16 13.17 19.18
N ALA A 376 -14.42 14.03 18.48
CA ALA A 376 -14.36 14.05 17.03
C ALA A 376 -13.84 12.74 16.45
N ARG A 377 -12.81 12.14 17.06
CA ARG A 377 -12.27 10.86 16.61
C ARG A 377 -13.22 9.69 16.81
N MET A 378 -14.11 9.78 17.81
CA MET A 378 -15.10 8.75 18.11
C MET A 378 -16.40 8.89 17.30
N LEU A 379 -16.97 10.10 17.22
CA LEU A 379 -18.32 10.32 16.71
C LEU A 379 -18.39 11.22 15.47
N GLN A 380 -17.29 11.91 15.12
CA GLN A 380 -17.21 12.87 14.00
C GLN A 380 -18.42 13.83 13.93
N PRO A 381 -18.79 14.49 15.05
CA PRO A 381 -19.98 15.32 15.11
C PRO A 381 -19.79 16.58 14.26
N ARG A 382 -20.82 16.88 13.46
CA ARG A 382 -20.85 17.99 12.50
C ARG A 382 -20.51 19.35 13.11
N PRO A 383 -21.05 19.71 14.31
CA PRO A 383 -20.78 21.00 14.93
C PRO A 383 -19.32 21.22 15.35
N LEU A 384 -18.50 20.17 15.37
CA LEU A 384 -17.07 20.29 15.67
C LEU A 384 -16.20 20.53 14.44
N ILE A 385 -16.75 20.50 13.23
CA ILE A 385 -15.99 20.81 12.01
C ILE A 385 -15.72 22.32 11.99
N THR A 386 -14.44 22.70 12.00
CA THR A 386 -14.01 24.10 11.98
C THR A 386 -13.74 24.59 10.56
N GLU A 387 -13.26 23.71 9.70
CA GLU A 387 -13.00 23.98 8.28
C GLU A 387 -13.07 22.69 7.46
N VAL A 388 -13.26 22.83 6.16
CA VAL A 388 -13.08 21.73 5.19
C VAL A 388 -11.93 22.12 4.28
N LYS A 389 -11.00 21.19 4.06
CA LYS A 389 -9.86 21.34 3.16
C LYS A 389 -9.93 20.32 2.03
N ILE A 390 -9.10 20.49 1.00
CA ILE A 390 -8.90 19.49 -0.05
C ILE A 390 -7.64 18.69 0.29
N GLN A 391 -7.79 17.42 0.63
CA GLN A 391 -6.66 16.52 0.76
C GLN A 391 -6.35 15.92 -0.61
N THR A 392 -5.11 16.12 -1.06
CA THR A 392 -4.64 15.66 -2.36
C THR A 392 -3.50 14.67 -2.17
N ILE A 393 -3.52 13.61 -2.98
CA ILE A 393 -2.42 12.71 -3.25
C ILE A 393 -2.00 12.91 -4.70
N VAL A 394 -0.71 13.03 -4.94
CA VAL A 394 -0.13 13.16 -6.29
C VAL A 394 0.72 11.93 -6.59
N GLU A 395 0.73 11.51 -7.86
CA GLU A 395 1.68 10.53 -8.37
C GLU A 395 3.12 11.00 -8.14
N ALA A 396 3.97 10.15 -7.57
CA ALA A 396 5.40 10.42 -7.57
C ALA A 396 5.99 10.07 -8.93
N GLU A 397 6.69 11.02 -9.54
CA GLU A 397 7.42 10.72 -10.77
C GLU A 397 8.58 9.75 -10.50
N PRO A 398 8.91 8.86 -11.45
CA PRO A 398 10.10 8.03 -11.35
C PRO A 398 11.36 8.91 -11.31
N ASN A 399 12.02 8.94 -10.15
CA ASN A 399 13.28 9.65 -9.97
C ASN A 399 14.41 8.67 -9.65
N ARG A 400 15.42 8.59 -10.53
CA ARG A 400 16.58 7.69 -10.40
C ARG A 400 17.36 7.93 -9.09
N ASP A 401 17.35 9.15 -8.57
CA ASP A 401 18.10 9.53 -7.37
C ASP A 401 17.31 9.33 -6.08
N SER A 402 15.98 9.26 -6.16
CA SER A 402 15.14 8.79 -5.05
C SER A 402 15.40 7.29 -4.84
N ARG A 403 15.99 6.89 -3.70
CA ARG A 403 16.47 5.52 -3.54
C ARG A 403 16.48 4.96 -2.13
N VAL A 404 16.43 3.63 -2.09
CA VAL A 404 16.77 2.78 -0.96
C VAL A 404 18.24 2.36 -1.06
N THR A 405 18.97 2.46 0.03
CA THR A 405 20.36 2.00 0.20
C THR A 405 20.53 1.27 1.53
N LEU A 406 21.72 0.75 1.77
CA LEU A 406 22.10 0.14 3.04
C LEU A 406 22.72 1.20 3.96
N SER A 407 22.21 1.28 5.19
CA SER A 407 22.83 2.03 6.29
C SER A 407 24.06 1.26 6.82
N GLU A 408 25.00 1.97 7.44
CA GLU A 408 26.12 1.35 8.16
C GLU A 408 25.66 0.61 9.43
N GLN A 409 24.49 0.99 9.98
CA GLN A 409 23.90 0.32 11.14
C GLN A 409 23.48 -1.10 10.78
N LYS A 410 23.75 -2.03 11.69
CA LYS A 410 23.31 -3.42 11.57
C LYS A 410 22.10 -3.70 12.45
N ASP A 411 21.24 -4.60 11.98
CA ASP A 411 20.18 -5.18 12.80
C ASP A 411 20.71 -6.34 13.66
N ARG A 412 19.85 -6.93 14.50
CA ARG A 412 20.23 -8.03 15.40
C ARG A 412 20.65 -9.32 14.67
N LEU A 413 20.36 -9.44 13.37
CA LEU A 413 20.79 -10.56 12.53
C LEU A 413 22.12 -10.27 11.82
N GLY A 414 22.71 -9.08 12.01
CA GLY A 414 23.97 -8.66 11.40
C GLY A 414 23.81 -8.06 10.00
N LEU A 415 22.58 -7.86 9.53
CA LEU A 415 22.31 -7.28 8.21
C LEU A 415 22.24 -5.76 8.31
N ASN A 416 22.67 -5.06 7.26
CA ASN A 416 22.54 -3.61 7.20
C ASN A 416 21.08 -3.19 7.29
N ARG A 417 20.79 -2.14 8.07
CA ARG A 417 19.49 -1.49 8.10
C ARG A 417 19.25 -0.73 6.81
N VAL A 418 18.00 -0.34 6.58
CA VAL A 418 17.64 0.46 5.41
C VAL A 418 18.05 1.92 5.61
N LYS A 419 18.45 2.58 4.52
CA LYS A 419 18.56 4.03 4.42
C LYS A 419 17.73 4.50 3.23
N VAL A 420 16.72 5.36 3.47
CA VAL A 420 15.82 5.90 2.45
C VAL A 420 16.18 7.35 2.18
N ASP A 421 16.48 7.65 0.93
CA ASP A 421 16.58 9.00 0.38
C ASP A 421 15.39 9.20 -0.56
N TRP A 422 14.23 9.60 0.00
CA TRP A 422 13.05 9.89 -0.78
C TRP A 422 13.16 11.31 -1.34
N GLN A 423 13.11 11.45 -2.67
CA GLN A 423 13.23 12.73 -3.34
C GLN A 423 11.99 13.00 -4.19
N VAL A 424 11.38 14.17 -3.98
CA VAL A 424 10.15 14.61 -4.66
C VAL A 424 10.43 15.94 -5.34
N THR A 425 10.07 16.04 -6.62
CA THR A 425 10.48 17.14 -7.51
C THR A 425 9.42 18.25 -7.62
N ASP A 426 9.78 19.33 -8.30
CA ASP A 426 8.88 20.46 -8.52
C ASP A 426 7.69 20.12 -9.43
N LEU A 427 7.78 19.10 -10.29
CA LEU A 427 6.64 18.66 -11.10
C LEU A 427 5.47 18.18 -10.22
N VAL A 428 5.78 17.55 -9.08
CA VAL A 428 4.78 17.15 -8.09
C VAL A 428 4.14 18.38 -7.46
N LYS A 429 4.93 19.40 -7.09
CA LYS A 429 4.40 20.67 -6.53
C LYS A 429 3.46 21.37 -7.50
N ARG A 430 3.90 21.53 -8.75
CA ARG A 430 3.09 22.07 -9.84
C ARG A 430 1.79 21.29 -10.03
N THR A 431 1.85 19.96 -9.91
CA THR A 431 0.67 19.09 -10.02
C THR A 431 -0.29 19.28 -8.86
N PHE A 432 0.19 19.44 -7.61
CA PHE A 432 -0.66 19.82 -6.48
C PHE A 432 -1.39 21.14 -6.75
N ASP A 433 -0.62 22.20 -7.04
CA ASP A 433 -1.16 23.55 -7.22
C ASP A 433 -2.22 23.58 -8.32
N ARG A 434 -1.90 23.03 -9.50
CA ARG A 434 -2.82 23.00 -10.65
C ARG A 434 -4.04 22.11 -10.42
N THR A 435 -3.89 20.99 -9.72
CA THR A 435 -5.02 20.11 -9.42
C THR A 435 -6.04 20.82 -8.53
N VAL A 436 -5.57 21.45 -7.44
CA VAL A 436 -6.47 22.16 -6.51
C VAL A 436 -7.09 23.39 -7.17
N GLU A 437 -6.33 24.14 -7.97
CA GLU A 437 -6.85 25.30 -8.70
C GLU A 437 -7.96 24.92 -9.69
N LEU A 438 -7.78 23.85 -10.46
CA LEU A 438 -8.77 23.39 -11.43
C LEU A 438 -10.01 22.80 -10.75
N ILE A 439 -9.85 22.09 -9.64
CA ILE A 439 -10.97 21.64 -8.81
C ILE A 439 -11.75 22.84 -8.26
N ALA A 440 -11.05 23.85 -7.73
CA ALA A 440 -11.68 25.07 -7.23
C ALA A 440 -12.49 25.80 -8.30
N ASP A 441 -11.95 25.95 -9.52
CA ASP A 441 -12.66 26.58 -10.63
C ASP A 441 -13.93 25.79 -11.03
N GLU A 442 -13.83 24.46 -11.10
CA GLU A 442 -14.99 23.61 -11.40
C GLU A 442 -16.07 23.66 -10.32
N LEU A 443 -15.69 23.57 -9.04
CA LEU A 443 -16.63 23.66 -7.93
C LEU A 443 -17.35 25.02 -7.92
N ARG A 444 -16.64 26.10 -8.23
CA ARG A 444 -17.22 27.45 -8.34
C ARG A 444 -18.17 27.55 -9.53
N ARG A 445 -17.75 27.13 -10.73
CA ARG A 445 -18.58 27.14 -11.96
C ARG A 445 -19.82 26.27 -11.83
N GLY A 446 -19.69 25.12 -11.18
CA GLY A 446 -20.79 24.20 -10.88
C GLY A 446 -21.74 24.68 -9.79
N GLY A 447 -21.46 25.83 -9.14
CA GLY A 447 -22.26 26.32 -8.02
C GLY A 447 -22.22 25.40 -6.79
N VAL A 448 -21.12 24.68 -6.60
CA VAL A 448 -20.92 23.70 -5.51
C VAL A 448 -20.30 24.35 -4.28
N ALA A 449 -19.17 25.03 -4.44
CA ALA A 449 -18.42 25.64 -3.35
C ALA A 449 -17.54 26.80 -3.84
N ASP A 450 -17.22 27.72 -2.94
CA ASP A 450 -16.08 28.62 -3.10
C ASP A 450 -14.87 27.98 -2.41
N VAL A 451 -13.68 28.12 -3.01
CA VAL A 451 -12.43 27.59 -2.44
C VAL A 451 -11.41 28.71 -2.35
N THR A 452 -10.92 28.97 -1.14
CA THR A 452 -9.77 29.83 -0.91
C THR A 452 -8.51 29.00 -1.06
N LEU A 453 -7.67 29.30 -2.05
CA LEU A 453 -6.43 28.59 -2.30
C LEU A 453 -5.33 29.06 -1.33
N ASP A 454 -4.44 28.14 -0.97
CA ASP A 454 -3.20 28.47 -0.26
C ASP A 454 -2.17 29.07 -1.24
N GLU A 455 -1.05 29.53 -0.70
CA GLU A 455 0.06 29.94 -1.56
C GLU A 455 0.62 28.74 -2.36
N PRO A 456 1.01 28.93 -3.64
CA PRO A 456 1.56 27.86 -4.46
C PRO A 456 2.81 27.23 -3.85
N LEU A 457 2.93 25.91 -4.00
CA LEU A 457 4.09 25.11 -3.59
C LEU A 457 5.26 25.28 -4.56
N GLU A 458 5.00 25.41 -5.86
CA GLU A 458 6.03 25.49 -6.89
C GLU A 458 7.04 26.63 -6.61
N GLY A 459 8.34 26.32 -6.73
CA GLY A 459 9.43 27.26 -6.43
C GLY A 459 9.70 27.50 -4.93
N ARG A 460 8.99 26.81 -4.02
CA ARG A 460 9.19 26.92 -2.57
C ARG A 460 9.70 25.60 -1.96
N PRO A 461 10.33 25.62 -0.77
CA PRO A 461 10.62 24.39 -0.03
C PRO A 461 9.34 23.61 0.29
N TRP A 462 9.45 22.28 0.44
CA TRP A 462 8.31 21.46 0.87
C TRP A 462 7.84 21.90 2.26
N PRO A 463 6.52 21.99 2.50
CA PRO A 463 5.99 22.33 3.81
C PRO A 463 6.26 21.21 4.81
N ALA A 464 6.33 21.54 6.11
CA ALA A 464 6.56 20.58 7.18
C ALA A 464 5.48 19.47 7.23
N GLN A 465 4.26 19.79 6.81
CA GLN A 465 3.12 18.86 6.70
C GLN A 465 3.15 17.94 5.46
N LEU A 466 4.22 17.93 4.66
CA LEU A 466 4.38 16.91 3.62
C LEU A 466 4.50 15.53 4.28
N GLU A 467 3.60 14.61 3.91
CA GLU A 467 3.64 13.24 4.37
C GLU A 467 3.63 12.26 3.19
N GLY A 468 4.32 11.13 3.37
CA GLY A 468 4.12 9.95 2.54
C GLY A 468 2.81 9.23 2.87
N THR A 469 2.41 8.31 1.99
CA THR A 469 1.21 7.48 2.17
C THR A 469 1.53 6.02 2.48
N TRP A 470 2.81 5.72 2.66
CA TRP A 470 3.36 4.39 2.93
C TRP A 470 3.12 3.39 1.80
N HIS A 471 3.02 3.90 0.57
CA HIS A 471 2.89 3.14 -0.65
C HIS A 471 4.27 2.94 -1.30
N HIS A 472 5.17 2.24 -0.61
CA HIS A 472 6.54 2.01 -1.10
C HIS A 472 6.55 1.28 -2.44
N MET A 473 7.10 1.90 -3.49
CA MET A 473 7.06 1.40 -4.87
C MET A 473 8.40 1.63 -5.59
N GLY A 474 8.60 0.94 -6.72
CA GLY A 474 9.62 1.25 -7.73
C GLY A 474 11.06 0.78 -7.51
N THR A 475 11.42 0.36 -6.29
CA THR A 475 12.82 0.03 -5.93
C THR A 475 13.44 -1.16 -6.68
N THR A 476 12.65 -1.94 -7.39
CA THR A 476 13.09 -3.01 -8.29
C THR A 476 12.27 -2.98 -9.58
N ARG A 477 12.04 -1.78 -10.13
CA ARG A 477 11.11 -1.53 -11.24
C ARG A 477 11.30 -2.49 -12.42
N MET A 478 10.21 -2.83 -13.09
CA MET A 478 10.26 -3.61 -14.31
C MET A 478 10.61 -2.76 -15.53
N HIS A 479 11.31 -3.38 -16.47
CA HIS A 479 11.53 -2.86 -17.81
C HIS A 479 12.00 -4.00 -18.72
N ASP A 480 11.74 -3.92 -20.03
CA ASP A 480 12.21 -4.95 -20.98
C ASP A 480 13.74 -4.94 -21.15
N SER A 481 14.35 -3.76 -21.03
CA SER A 481 15.80 -3.58 -21.05
C SER A 481 16.38 -3.70 -19.63
N PRO A 482 17.43 -4.53 -19.42
CA PRO A 482 18.12 -4.65 -18.12
C PRO A 482 18.87 -3.37 -17.73
N LYS A 483 19.05 -2.41 -18.65
CA LYS A 483 19.69 -1.11 -18.40
C LYS A 483 18.74 -0.09 -17.76
N GLU A 484 17.45 -0.40 -17.71
CA GLU A 484 16.40 0.53 -17.28
C GLU A 484 15.50 -0.04 -16.17
N GLY A 485 15.51 -1.36 -15.95
CA GLY A 485 14.81 -2.02 -14.85
C GLY A 485 15.60 -3.17 -14.22
N VAL A 486 15.20 -3.57 -13.02
CA VAL A 486 15.78 -4.71 -12.29
C VAL A 486 15.16 -6.02 -12.74
N VAL A 487 13.87 -6.00 -13.06
CA VAL A 487 13.12 -7.17 -13.54
C VAL A 487 12.59 -6.96 -14.95
N ASP A 488 12.37 -8.05 -15.67
CA ASP A 488 11.68 -8.03 -16.95
C ASP A 488 10.16 -7.84 -16.77
N ARG A 489 9.42 -7.80 -17.89
CA ARG A 489 7.96 -7.70 -17.87
C ARG A 489 7.27 -8.76 -17.01
N ASN A 490 7.84 -9.97 -16.89
CA ASN A 490 7.30 -11.09 -16.11
C ASN A 490 7.80 -11.09 -14.67
N CYS A 491 8.38 -9.98 -14.22
CA CYS A 491 8.95 -9.80 -12.90
C CYS A 491 10.16 -10.71 -12.61
N LYS A 492 10.80 -11.28 -13.64
CA LYS A 492 12.02 -12.06 -13.51
C LYS A 492 13.22 -11.14 -13.38
N VAL A 493 14.13 -11.39 -12.44
CA VAL A 493 15.36 -10.59 -12.31
C VAL A 493 16.24 -10.77 -13.54
N HIS A 494 16.64 -9.65 -14.15
CA HIS A 494 17.48 -9.67 -15.33
C HIS A 494 18.81 -10.38 -15.04
N GLY A 495 19.19 -11.32 -15.92
CA GLY A 495 20.42 -12.10 -15.79
C GLY A 495 20.35 -13.29 -14.84
N ILE A 496 19.24 -13.52 -14.12
CA ILE A 496 19.08 -14.63 -13.18
C ILE A 496 17.95 -15.55 -13.63
N GLY A 497 18.28 -16.82 -13.92
CA GLY A 497 17.42 -17.76 -14.63
C GLY A 497 16.16 -18.19 -13.88
N ASN A 498 16.17 -18.19 -12.55
CA ASN A 498 15.13 -18.79 -11.72
C ASN A 498 14.64 -17.88 -10.58
N PHE A 499 14.86 -16.57 -10.68
CA PHE A 499 14.56 -15.63 -9.60
C PHE A 499 13.61 -14.52 -10.04
N TYR A 500 12.54 -14.32 -9.27
CA TYR A 500 11.47 -13.38 -9.55
C TYR A 500 11.21 -12.47 -8.35
N ILE A 501 10.59 -11.33 -8.59
CA ILE A 501 10.19 -10.38 -7.56
C ILE A 501 8.68 -10.12 -7.65
N ALA A 502 8.00 -10.11 -6.51
CA ALA A 502 6.60 -9.77 -6.42
C ALA A 502 6.38 -8.63 -5.42
N GLY A 503 5.33 -7.83 -5.65
CA GLY A 503 5.00 -6.67 -4.81
C GLY A 503 5.08 -5.35 -5.55
N SER A 504 5.02 -4.25 -4.80
CA SER A 504 5.00 -2.89 -5.35
C SER A 504 6.36 -2.38 -5.82
N SER A 505 7.46 -3.02 -5.44
CA SER A 505 8.81 -2.61 -5.86
C SER A 505 9.00 -2.71 -7.38
N VAL A 506 8.23 -3.53 -8.08
CA VAL A 506 8.37 -3.73 -9.54
C VAL A 506 7.67 -2.67 -10.39
N PHE A 507 6.97 -1.70 -9.78
CA PHE A 507 6.18 -0.70 -10.50
C PHE A 507 7.11 0.31 -11.19
N PRO A 508 7.06 0.48 -12.52
CA PRO A 508 7.85 1.49 -13.22
C PRO A 508 7.27 2.90 -13.05
N THR A 509 5.95 3.03 -12.95
CA THR A 509 5.19 4.24 -12.60
C THR A 509 4.08 3.83 -11.64
N VAL A 510 3.56 4.79 -10.89
CA VAL A 510 2.68 4.49 -9.74
C VAL A 510 1.27 5.07 -9.85
N GLY A 511 1.04 6.02 -10.74
CA GLY A 511 -0.24 6.71 -10.83
C GLY A 511 -0.60 7.38 -9.50
N ALA A 512 -1.90 7.57 -9.24
CA ALA A 512 -2.39 8.13 -7.98
C ALA A 512 -3.36 7.19 -7.23
N ASN A 513 -3.46 5.93 -7.69
CA ASN A 513 -4.31 4.92 -7.06
C ASN A 513 -3.47 3.99 -6.17
N PHE A 514 -4.11 3.40 -5.16
CA PHE A 514 -3.36 2.70 -4.11
C PHE A 514 -2.94 1.30 -4.59
N PRO A 515 -1.72 0.84 -4.23
CA PRO A 515 -1.05 -0.21 -4.99
C PRO A 515 -1.59 -1.63 -4.74
N THR A 516 -2.31 -1.89 -3.65
CA THR A 516 -2.64 -3.27 -3.22
C THR A 516 -3.41 -4.08 -4.26
N ILE A 517 -4.34 -3.44 -4.98
CA ILE A 517 -5.07 -4.12 -6.06
C ILE A 517 -4.14 -4.47 -7.23
N THR A 518 -3.26 -3.56 -7.63
CA THR A 518 -2.27 -3.81 -8.69
C THR A 518 -1.21 -4.83 -8.26
N ILE A 519 -0.78 -4.82 -6.99
CA ILE A 519 0.10 -5.86 -6.43
C ILE A 519 -0.55 -7.24 -6.58
N THR A 520 -1.84 -7.34 -6.22
CA THR A 520 -2.58 -8.60 -6.31
C THR A 520 -2.72 -9.04 -7.77
N ALA A 521 -3.08 -8.12 -8.68
CA ALA A 521 -3.21 -8.41 -10.11
C ALA A 521 -1.89 -8.91 -10.74
N LEU A 522 -0.77 -8.21 -10.50
CA LEU A 522 0.56 -8.62 -10.97
C LEU A 522 1.00 -9.96 -10.38
N THR A 523 0.64 -10.23 -9.12
CA THR A 523 0.96 -11.51 -8.49
C THR A 523 0.18 -12.66 -9.12
N LEU A 524 -1.09 -12.47 -9.46
CA LEU A 524 -1.89 -13.47 -10.18
C LEU A 524 -1.32 -13.76 -11.57
N ARG A 525 -0.89 -12.71 -12.28
CA ARG A 525 -0.19 -12.82 -13.56
C ARG A 525 1.13 -13.57 -13.43
N LEU A 526 1.93 -13.24 -12.41
CA LEU A 526 3.17 -13.95 -12.11
C LEU A 526 2.92 -15.42 -11.78
N ALA A 527 1.92 -15.73 -10.96
CA ALA A 527 1.58 -17.11 -10.61
C ALA A 527 1.29 -17.95 -11.87
N GLU A 528 0.51 -17.40 -12.79
CA GLU A 528 0.21 -18.04 -14.07
C GLU A 528 1.46 -18.26 -14.93
N HIS A 529 2.34 -17.26 -15.01
CA HIS A 529 3.62 -17.38 -15.70
C HIS A 529 4.52 -18.48 -15.11
N LEU A 530 4.62 -18.56 -13.78
CA LEU A 530 5.42 -19.58 -13.09
C LEU A 530 4.83 -20.99 -13.30
N VAL A 531 3.51 -21.13 -13.26
CA VAL A 531 2.82 -22.40 -13.50
C VAL A 531 3.09 -22.90 -14.93
N ARG A 532 2.98 -22.03 -15.94
CA ARG A 532 3.31 -22.37 -17.33
C ARG A 532 4.77 -22.77 -17.48
N SER A 533 5.67 -22.04 -16.82
CA SER A 533 7.11 -22.31 -16.87
C SER A 533 7.46 -23.67 -16.22
N LEU A 534 6.76 -24.07 -15.16
CA LEU A 534 6.98 -25.33 -14.46
C LEU A 534 6.30 -26.53 -15.12
N LYS A 535 5.11 -26.35 -15.70
CA LYS A 535 4.32 -27.44 -16.33
C LYS A 535 4.56 -27.60 -17.83
N GLY A 536 5.28 -26.66 -18.47
CA GLY A 536 5.42 -26.57 -19.93
C GLY A 536 4.25 -25.83 -20.60
N ALA A 537 4.43 -25.41 -21.85
CA ALA A 537 3.53 -24.50 -22.58
C ALA A 537 2.12 -25.04 -22.91
N ASN A 538 1.75 -26.25 -22.48
CA ASN A 538 0.46 -26.89 -22.77
C ASN A 538 -0.61 -26.66 -21.68
N VAL A 539 -0.42 -25.68 -20.78
CA VAL A 539 -1.48 -25.29 -19.83
C VAL A 539 -2.44 -24.34 -20.54
N PRO A 540 -3.73 -24.68 -20.73
CA PRO A 540 -4.72 -23.77 -21.29
C PRO A 540 -4.79 -22.48 -20.46
N ASP A 541 -5.03 -21.34 -21.11
CA ASP A 541 -5.33 -20.08 -20.42
C ASP A 541 -6.45 -20.34 -19.40
N ALA A 542 -6.16 -20.20 -18.10
CA ALA A 542 -7.15 -20.39 -17.04
C ALA A 542 -8.05 -19.16 -16.97
N VAL A 543 -8.90 -18.99 -17.98
CA VAL A 543 -10.03 -18.07 -17.97
C VAL A 543 -11.30 -18.91 -17.89
N SER A 544 -12.11 -18.65 -16.86
CA SER A 544 -13.18 -19.50 -16.32
C SER A 544 -12.63 -20.62 -15.41
N GLU A 545 -13.01 -20.73 -14.14
CA GLU A 545 -14.38 -20.82 -13.64
C GLU A 545 -14.63 -19.93 -12.42
N ALA A 546 -15.77 -19.24 -12.43
CA ALA A 546 -16.36 -18.65 -11.24
C ALA A 546 -17.07 -19.76 -10.45
N GLU A 547 -16.33 -20.51 -9.63
CA GLU A 547 -16.97 -21.34 -8.61
C GLU A 547 -17.49 -20.45 -7.48
N ASP A 548 -18.82 -20.46 -7.39
CA ASP A 548 -19.68 -19.73 -6.46
C ASP A 548 -19.61 -20.40 -5.08
N ALA A 549 -18.74 -19.87 -4.21
CA ALA A 549 -18.74 -20.22 -2.80
C ALA A 549 -19.45 -19.10 -2.05
N THR A 550 -20.69 -19.38 -1.63
CA THR A 550 -21.52 -18.53 -0.79
C THR A 550 -20.71 -17.93 0.36
N VAL A 551 -20.62 -16.61 0.39
CA VAL A 551 -19.95 -15.83 1.45
C VAL A 551 -20.86 -15.80 2.68
N PRO A 552 -20.42 -16.29 3.85
CA PRO A 552 -21.14 -16.02 5.10
C PRO A 552 -21.09 -14.52 5.36
N GLN A 553 -22.27 -13.89 5.52
CA GLN A 553 -22.37 -12.52 6.03
C GLN A 553 -21.88 -12.51 7.48
N GLU A 554 -20.65 -12.08 7.72
CA GLU A 554 -20.24 -11.64 9.06
C GLU A 554 -20.59 -10.15 9.20
N GLU A 555 -21.28 -9.80 10.28
CA GLU A 555 -21.60 -8.43 10.64
C GLU A 555 -20.33 -7.58 10.76
N ALA A 556 -20.25 -6.52 9.95
CA ALA A 556 -19.16 -5.56 10.01
C ALA A 556 -19.25 -4.75 11.31
N LEU A 557 -18.38 -5.04 12.28
CA LEU A 557 -18.24 -4.21 13.48
C LEU A 557 -17.64 -2.83 13.12
N PRO A 558 -18.12 -1.73 13.74
CA PRO A 558 -17.62 -0.39 13.47
C PRO A 558 -16.12 -0.26 13.79
N PHE A 559 -15.38 0.38 12.88
CA PHE A 559 -13.92 0.52 12.92
C PHE A 559 -13.36 1.14 14.22
N ALA A 560 -14.15 1.95 14.95
CA ALA A 560 -13.75 2.46 16.27
C ALA A 560 -13.36 1.31 17.22
N ALA A 561 -14.03 0.15 17.15
CA ALA A 561 -13.69 -1.04 17.92
C ALA A 561 -12.37 -1.69 17.45
N SER A 562 -12.11 -1.68 16.13
CA SER A 562 -10.88 -2.25 15.55
C SER A 562 -9.65 -1.36 15.77
N ALA A 563 -9.80 -0.05 15.89
CA ALA A 563 -8.73 0.89 16.19
C ALA A 563 -8.39 0.97 17.69
N LEU A 564 -9.21 0.33 18.54
CA LEU A 564 -9.06 0.31 20.00
C LEU A 564 -8.79 -1.09 20.59
N GLN A 565 -8.78 -2.16 19.79
CA GLN A 565 -8.71 -3.55 20.30
C GLN A 565 -9.70 -3.82 21.46
N MET A 566 -10.90 -3.23 21.40
CA MET A 566 -11.90 -3.44 22.46
C MET A 566 -12.52 -4.84 22.33
N PRO A 567 -12.74 -5.57 23.45
CA PRO A 567 -13.47 -6.84 23.45
C PRO A 567 -14.88 -6.70 22.87
N GLY A 568 -15.34 -7.70 22.11
CA GLY A 568 -16.57 -7.66 21.31
C GLY A 568 -17.87 -7.36 22.08
N ASP A 569 -17.93 -7.64 23.37
CA ASP A 569 -19.15 -7.53 24.17
C ASP A 569 -19.55 -6.08 24.52
N LEU A 570 -18.64 -5.09 24.41
CA LEU A 570 -18.97 -3.69 24.66
C LEU A 570 -19.60 -2.97 23.45
N ALA A 571 -19.32 -3.44 22.23
CA ALA A 571 -19.79 -2.78 21.00
C ALA A 571 -21.29 -2.99 20.74
N LEU A 572 -21.85 -4.11 21.18
CA LEU A 572 -23.27 -4.48 20.99
C LEU A 572 -24.23 -3.67 21.87
N ARG A 573 -23.75 -3.00 22.93
CA ARG A 573 -24.61 -2.21 23.83
C ARG A 573 -24.87 -0.78 23.37
N MET A 574 -24.18 -0.28 22.34
CA MET A 574 -24.33 1.10 21.86
C MET A 574 -25.27 1.26 20.64
N GLN A 575 -25.89 0.18 20.18
CA GLN A 575 -26.85 0.20 19.05
C GLN A 575 -28.32 0.35 19.46
N LYS A 576 -28.61 0.32 20.76
CA LYS A 576 -29.94 0.58 21.31
C LYS A 576 -29.83 1.72 22.30
N ASP A 577 -29.81 2.94 21.78
CA ASP A 577 -30.38 4.16 22.37
C ASP A 577 -30.22 5.34 21.40
#